data_AF-C8NHX6-F1
#
_entry.id   AF-C8NHX6-F1
#
_cell.length_a   1.000
_cell.length_b   1.000
_cell.length_c   1.000
_cell.angle_alpha   90.00
_cell.angle_beta   90.00
_cell.angle_gamma   90.00
#
_symmetry.space_group_name_H-M   'P 1'
#
loop_
_entity.id
_entity.type
_entity.pdbx_description
1 polymer ?
#
loop_
_entity_poly.entity_id
_entity_poly.type
_entity_poly.pdbx_seq_one_letter_code
_entity_poly.pdbx_strand_id
1 'polypeptide(L)'
;MEIMNKVICPYCESRLDIESMLTSEKLKEMEFYLTCPKCNKVFSNFAKTEIRIHVSSIEDRIEKEKDSLLFWEKSKIKGDEFKSAVIKSRKQTIQELELIKRRNDKVVRK
;
A
#
# COMPACT_ATOMS: atom_id res chain seq x y z
N MET A 1 -0.48 14.54 -1.82
CA MET A 1 -1.82 13.95 -1.96
C MET A 1 -2.77 15.12 -2.14
N GLU A 2 -3.05 15.48 -3.39
CA GLU A 2 -4.00 16.54 -3.69
C GLU A 2 -5.37 16.06 -3.21
N ILE A 3 -5.90 16.75 -2.20
CA ILE A 3 -7.23 16.52 -1.65
C ILE A 3 -8.20 16.65 -2.81
N MET A 4 -8.83 15.54 -3.20
CA MET A 4 -9.80 15.49 -4.29
C MET A 4 -10.69 16.73 -4.24
N ASN A 5 -10.57 17.58 -5.27
CA ASN A 5 -11.44 18.74 -5.45
C ASN A 5 -12.88 18.32 -5.14
N LYS A 6 -13.58 19.11 -4.32
CA LYS A 6 -14.94 18.80 -3.83
C LYS A 6 -15.79 18.27 -4.98
N VAL A 7 -16.11 16.97 -4.97
CA VAL A 7 -16.98 16.39 -5.98
C VAL A 7 -18.41 16.77 -5.62
N ILE A 8 -19.13 17.31 -6.61
CA ILE A 8 -20.47 17.87 -6.43
C ILE A 8 -21.44 17.08 -7.29
N CYS A 9 -22.64 16.81 -6.78
CA CYS A 9 -23.70 16.18 -7.55
C CYS A 9 -24.11 17.11 -8.72
N PRO A 10 -24.10 16.63 -9.98
CA PRO A 10 -24.45 17.46 -11.12
C PRO A 10 -25.94 17.86 -11.17
N TYR A 11 -26.78 17.31 -10.29
CA TYR A 11 -28.22 17.53 -10.31
C TYR A 11 -28.76 18.40 -9.17
N CYS A 12 -28.15 18.34 -7.98
CA CYS A 12 -28.65 19.04 -6.80
C CYS A 12 -27.57 19.82 -6.06
N GLU A 13 -26.38 19.90 -6.66
CA GLU A 13 -25.22 20.67 -6.19
C GLU A 13 -24.76 20.31 -4.77
N SER A 14 -25.23 19.17 -4.23
CA SER A 14 -24.75 18.68 -2.94
C SER A 14 -23.34 18.17 -3.07
N ARG A 15 -22.52 18.46 -2.07
CA ARG A 15 -21.22 17.82 -1.91
C ARG A 15 -21.39 16.30 -1.78
N LEU A 16 -20.59 15.57 -2.53
CA LEU A 16 -20.54 14.12 -2.52
C LEU A 16 -19.30 13.67 -1.75
N ASP A 17 -19.47 12.67 -0.90
CA ASP A 17 -18.38 11.92 -0.32
C ASP A 17 -18.08 10.71 -1.21
N ILE A 18 -17.30 10.94 -2.27
CA ILE A 18 -17.05 9.91 -3.28
C ILE A 18 -16.31 8.70 -2.67
N GLU A 19 -15.42 8.93 -1.69
CA GLU A 19 -14.66 7.84 -1.07
C GLU A 19 -15.57 6.81 -0.41
N SER A 20 -16.59 7.25 0.33
CA SER A 20 -17.58 6.34 0.94
C SER A 20 -18.57 5.74 -0.06
N MET A 21 -18.70 6.30 -1.26
CA MET A 21 -19.58 5.79 -2.33
C MET A 21 -18.91 4.73 -3.22
N LEU A 22 -17.58 4.62 -3.17
CA LEU A 22 -16.78 3.66 -3.93
C LEU A 22 -16.69 2.32 -3.18
N THR A 23 -16.82 1.22 -3.92
CA THR A 23 -16.56 -0.13 -3.42
C THR A 23 -15.47 -0.80 -4.24
N SER A 24 -14.82 -1.81 -3.66
CA SER A 24 -13.80 -2.61 -4.36
C SER A 24 -14.32 -3.20 -5.68
N GLU A 25 -15.59 -3.59 -5.74
CA GLU A 25 -16.23 -4.07 -6.97
C GLU A 25 -16.29 -2.99 -8.04
N LYS A 26 -16.75 -1.77 -7.68
CA LYS A 26 -16.82 -0.65 -8.62
C LYS A 26 -15.44 -0.26 -9.15
N LEU A 27 -14.41 -0.34 -8.32
CA LEU A 27 -13.03 -0.02 -8.70
C LEU A 27 -12.37 -1.05 -9.63
N LYS A 28 -12.99 -2.23 -9.85
CA LYS A 28 -12.56 -3.18 -10.89
C LYS A 28 -12.97 -2.70 -12.29
N GLU A 29 -14.00 -1.88 -12.37
CA GLU A 29 -14.53 -1.31 -13.60
C GLU A 29 -14.02 0.13 -13.77
N MET A 30 -13.64 0.51 -14.99
CA MET A 30 -13.24 1.89 -15.25
C MET A 30 -14.44 2.83 -15.33
N GLU A 31 -15.61 2.31 -15.69
CA GLU A 31 -16.87 3.04 -15.82
C GLU A 31 -17.92 2.40 -14.91
N PHE A 32 -18.53 3.19 -14.04
CA PHE A 32 -19.61 2.72 -13.17
C PHE A 32 -20.56 3.86 -12.78
N TYR A 33 -21.70 3.48 -12.23
CA TYR A 33 -22.73 4.41 -11.80
C TYR A 33 -22.74 4.62 -10.29
N LEU A 34 -22.99 5.86 -9.86
CA LEU A 34 -23.22 6.21 -8.47
C LEU A 34 -24.56 6.93 -8.31
N THR A 35 -25.20 6.73 -7.17
CA THR A 35 -26.47 7.37 -6.83
C THR A 35 -26.21 8.46 -5.79
N CYS A 36 -26.69 9.68 -6.05
CA CYS A 36 -26.59 10.76 -5.08
C CYS A 36 -27.49 10.48 -3.86
N PRO A 37 -26.97 10.49 -2.62
CA PRO A 37 -27.78 10.22 -1.43
C PRO A 37 -28.80 11.31 -1.10
N LYS A 38 -28.64 12.53 -1.65
CA LYS A 38 -29.55 13.66 -1.40
C LYS A 38 -30.72 13.70 -2.38
N CYS A 39 -30.47 13.49 -3.67
CA CYS A 39 -31.50 13.64 -4.71
C CYS A 39 -31.87 12.33 -5.43
N ASN A 40 -31.25 11.21 -5.05
CA ASN A 40 -31.47 9.87 -5.60
C ASN A 40 -31.27 9.73 -7.11
N LYS A 41 -30.68 10.74 -7.77
CA LYS A 41 -30.32 10.65 -9.19
C LYS A 41 -29.00 9.91 -9.37
N VAL A 42 -28.96 9.09 -10.41
CA VAL A 42 -27.79 8.30 -10.81
C VAL A 42 -26.95 9.13 -11.77
N PHE A 43 -25.63 9.11 -11.60
CA PHE A 43 -24.67 9.74 -12.50
C PHE A 43 -23.58 8.74 -12.92
N SER A 44 -23.12 8.88 -14.16
CA SER A 44 -21.98 8.12 -14.69
C SER A 44 -20.68 8.65 -14.10
N ASN A 45 -19.78 7.74 -13.74
CA ASN A 45 -18.44 8.06 -13.25
C ASN A 45 -17.41 7.25 -14.02
N PHE A 46 -16.25 7.86 -14.20
CA PHE A 46 -15.06 7.19 -14.69
C PHE A 46 -14.00 7.24 -13.60
N ALA A 47 -13.48 6.08 -13.20
CA ALA A 47 -12.33 6.00 -12.30
C ALA A 47 -11.16 5.30 -13.00
N LYS A 48 -9.99 5.91 -12.88
CA LYS A 48 -8.73 5.29 -13.29
C LYS A 48 -7.98 4.84 -12.04
N THR A 49 -8.01 3.55 -11.77
CA THR A 49 -7.20 2.95 -10.70
C THR A 49 -5.79 2.68 -11.22
N GLU A 50 -4.76 3.31 -10.64
CA GLU A 50 -3.36 2.99 -10.91
C GLU A 50 -2.84 2.06 -9.82
N ILE A 51 -2.59 0.79 -10.17
CA ILE A 51 -1.97 -0.17 -9.25
C ILE A 51 -0.47 -0.23 -9.56
N ARG A 52 0.37 0.21 -8.62
CA ARG A 52 1.82 0.09 -8.71
C ARG A 52 2.28 -1.15 -7.95
N ILE A 53 2.76 -2.15 -8.70
CA ILE A 53 3.31 -3.38 -8.14
C ILE A 53 4.83 -3.33 -8.32
N HIS A 54 5.54 -3.38 -7.20
CA HIS A 54 6.99 -3.55 -7.21
C HIS A 54 7.32 -5.01 -6.91
N VAL A 55 7.85 -5.71 -7.91
CA VAL A 55 8.34 -7.08 -7.76
C VAL A 55 9.86 -7.02 -7.60
N SER A 56 10.38 -7.65 -6.55
CA SER A 56 11.83 -7.83 -6.33
C SER A 56 12.09 -9.24 -5.83
N SER A 57 13.33 -9.74 -6.02
CA SER A 57 13.70 -11.04 -5.48
C SER A 57 13.71 -11.00 -3.94
N ILE A 58 13.67 -12.18 -3.32
CA ILE A 58 13.82 -12.29 -1.86
C ILE A 58 15.24 -11.87 -1.46
N GLU A 59 16.22 -12.14 -2.31
CA GLU A 59 17.62 -11.76 -2.19
C GLU A 59 17.78 -10.23 -2.15
N ASP A 60 17.19 -9.51 -3.11
CA ASP A 60 17.21 -8.03 -3.15
C ASP A 60 16.56 -7.45 -1.89
N ARG A 61 15.49 -8.09 -1.41
CA ARG A 61 14.80 -7.67 -0.19
C ARG A 61 15.68 -7.88 1.04
N ILE A 62 16.37 -9.02 1.12
CA ILE A 62 17.33 -9.32 2.20
C ILE A 62 18.46 -8.30 2.20
N GLU A 63 19.04 -7.99 1.05
CA GLU A 63 20.12 -6.99 0.92
C GLU A 63 19.67 -5.62 1.43
N LYS A 64 18.50 -5.14 0.97
CA LYS A 64 17.93 -3.86 1.45
C LYS A 64 17.68 -3.83 2.96
N GLU A 65 17.21 -4.94 3.52
CA GLU A 65 16.99 -5.04 4.97
C GLU A 65 18.32 -5.10 5.74
N LYS A 66 19.37 -5.73 5.20
CA LYS A 66 20.73 -5.73 5.77
C LYS A 66 21.36 -4.34 5.72
N ASP A 67 21.20 -3.60 4.62
CA ASP A 67 21.67 -2.21 4.50
C ASP A 67 20.96 -1.29 5.50
N SER A 68 19.63 -1.42 5.60
CA SER A 68 18.83 -0.70 6.59
C SER A 68 19.28 -1.02 8.02
N LEU A 69 19.49 -2.30 8.34
CA LEU A 69 20.00 -2.73 9.64
C LEU A 69 21.36 -2.10 9.95
N LEU A 70 22.30 -2.13 8.99
CA LEU A 70 23.62 -1.53 9.13
C LEU A 70 23.54 -0.02 9.39
N PHE A 71 22.65 0.69 8.68
CA PHE A 71 22.38 2.10 8.92
C PHE A 71 21.88 2.33 10.36
N TRP A 72 20.88 1.56 10.81
CA TRP A 72 20.33 1.71 12.15
C TRP A 72 21.38 1.43 13.22
N GLU A 73 22.17 0.36 13.08
CA GLU A 73 23.25 0.04 14.02
C GLU A 73 24.27 1.19 14.13
N LYS A 74 24.69 1.77 13.00
CA LYS A 74 25.65 2.88 12.94
C LYS A 74 25.08 4.26 13.29
N SER A 75 23.76 4.42 13.30
CA SER A 75 23.12 5.71 13.57
C SER A 75 23.44 6.22 14.98
N LYS A 76 23.69 7.53 15.12
CA LYS A 76 23.94 8.19 16.43
C LYS A 76 22.64 8.65 17.13
N ILE A 77 21.50 8.08 16.75
CA ILE A 77 20.20 8.42 17.33
C ILE A 77 20.19 8.01 18.81
N LYS A 78 19.93 8.98 19.69
CA LYS A 78 19.78 8.78 21.14
C LYS A 78 18.32 8.42 21.46
N GLY A 79 18.11 7.50 22.40
CA GLY A 79 16.79 6.93 22.71
C GLY A 79 16.78 5.43 22.43
N ASP A 80 17.15 4.66 23.45
CA ASP A 80 17.65 3.29 23.34
C ASP A 80 16.56 2.27 22.95
N GLU A 81 15.30 2.50 23.35
CA GLU A 81 14.22 1.53 23.13
C GLU A 81 13.71 1.50 21.69
N PHE A 82 13.42 2.66 21.08
CA PHE A 82 12.95 2.72 19.69
C PHE A 82 14.01 2.16 18.74
N LYS A 83 15.26 2.61 18.88
CA LYS A 83 16.37 2.13 18.05
C LYS A 83 16.55 0.62 18.21
N SER A 84 16.55 0.12 19.45
CA SER A 84 16.67 -1.32 19.72
C SER A 84 15.49 -2.11 19.17
N ALA A 85 14.27 -1.59 19.25
CA ALA A 85 13.07 -2.21 18.68
C ALA A 85 13.15 -2.30 17.15
N VAL A 86 13.60 -1.23 16.47
CA VAL A 86 13.80 -1.23 15.02
C VAL A 86 14.88 -2.25 14.62
N ILE A 87 16.04 -2.23 15.28
CA ILE A 87 17.12 -3.21 15.01
C ILE A 87 16.63 -4.64 15.19
N LYS A 88 15.89 -4.92 16.28
CA LYS A 88 15.32 -6.24 16.56
C LYS A 88 14.33 -6.66 15.47
N SER A 89 13.42 -5.78 15.09
CA SER A 89 12.44 -6.03 14.02
C SER A 89 13.13 -6.34 12.69
N ARG A 90 14.15 -5.57 12.30
CA ARG A 90 14.91 -5.81 11.07
C ARG A 90 15.64 -7.16 11.08
N LYS A 91 16.25 -7.54 12.21
CA LYS A 91 16.88 -8.86 12.37
C LYS A 91 15.87 -10.00 12.20
N GLN A 92 14.67 -9.86 12.76
CA GLN A 92 13.59 -10.84 12.60
C GLN A 92 13.14 -10.94 11.13
N THR A 93 12.90 -9.80 10.46
CA THR A 93 12.52 -9.79 9.04
C THR A 93 13.59 -10.45 8.16
N ILE A 94 14.88 -10.19 8.40
CA ILE A 94 15.96 -10.86 7.66
C ILE A 94 15.90 -12.38 7.87
N GLN A 95 15.70 -12.86 9.11
CA GLN A 95 15.60 -14.29 9.39
C GLN A 95 14.41 -14.96 8.67
N GLU A 96 13.25 -14.30 8.64
CA GLU A 96 12.07 -14.75 7.91
C GLU A 96 12.31 -14.82 6.40
N LEU A 97 12.93 -13.78 5.83
CA LEU A 97 13.27 -13.76 4.41
C LEU A 97 14.30 -14.84 4.05
N GLU A 98 15.31 -15.09 4.89
CA GLU A 98 16.29 -16.17 4.70
C GLU A 98 15.64 -17.57 4.80
N LEU A 99 14.56 -17.72 5.58
CA LEU A 99 13.75 -18.96 5.57
C LEU A 99 13.00 -19.12 4.26
N ILE A 100 12.41 -18.05 3.72
CA ILE A 100 11.73 -18.07 2.42
C ILE A 100 12.73 -18.39 1.31
N LYS A 101 13.89 -17.72 1.28
CA LYS A 101 14.98 -18.00 0.34
C LYS A 101 15.35 -19.49 0.34
N ARG A 102 15.58 -20.07 1.52
CA ARG A 102 15.89 -21.50 1.65
C ARG A 102 14.78 -22.41 1.15
N ARG A 103 13.51 -22.04 1.29
CA ARG A 103 12.38 -22.80 0.73
C ARG A 103 12.42 -22.73 -0.80
N ASN A 104 12.64 -21.55 -1.38
CA ASN A 104 12.73 -21.36 -2.82
C ASN A 104 13.89 -22.15 -3.42
N ASP A 105 15.08 -22.09 -2.80
CA ASP A 105 16.28 -22.84 -3.24
C ASP A 105 16.06 -24.36 -3.24
N LYS A 106 15.19 -24.88 -2.37
CA LYS A 106 14.83 -26.31 -2.33
C LYS A 106 13.86 -26.71 -3.44
N VAL A 107 12.97 -25.81 -3.86
CA VAL A 107 12.01 -26.07 -4.94
C VAL A 107 12.71 -26.14 -6.30
N VAL A 108 13.72 -25.31 -6.51
CA VAL A 108 14.50 -25.27 -7.77
C VAL A 108 15.34 -26.55 -7.98
N ARG A 109 15.61 -27.33 -6.92
CA ARG A 109 16.44 -28.55 -6.99
C ARG A 109 15.66 -29.85 -7.26
N LYS A 110 14.38 -29.77 -7.63
CA LYS A 110 13.55 -30.90 -8.06
C LYS A 110 13.27 -30.80 -9.55
#